data_AF-A0AAW1Z188-F1
#
_entry.id   AF-A0AAW1Z188-F1
#
_cell.length_a   1.000
_cell.length_b   1.000
_cell.length_c   1.000
_cell.angle_alpha   90.00
_cell.angle_beta   90.00
_cell.angle_gamma   90.00
#
_symmetry.space_group_name_H-M   'P 1'
#
loop_
_entity.id
_entity.type
_entity.pdbx_description
1 polymer ?
#
loop_
_entity_poly.entity_id
_entity_poly.type
_entity_poly.pdbx_seq_one_letter_code
_entity_poly.pdbx_strand_id
1 'polypeptide(L)'
;MNCSSHGLRFVPQLHSSITELLLQNNLLTTITPGHLDMLHNLQLANLSGNPFHCDCSILYFRQWLRRNKAISVMPVCASPSELAQRPIDELTDADLSSCVSDDCSGWVYNAILCLMLCFLIGLLLWCVQLARNSTFILGIDERHTGFEAESLRSLKPKHRVRMRCSIGSLSPGADDIDKPLLNMDILPQILDVLHKQHNIKIKVP
;
A
#
# COMPACT_ATOMS: atom_id res chain seq x y z
N MET A 1 -26.79 27.40 40.80
CA MET A 1 -27.70 26.44 40.14
C MET A 1 -27.55 25.09 40.82
N ASN A 2 -28.63 24.56 41.39
CA ASN A 2 -28.61 23.27 42.08
C ASN A 2 -29.39 22.22 41.28
N CYS A 3 -28.67 21.20 40.81
CA CYS A 3 -29.14 20.08 40.02
C CYS A 3 -28.69 18.75 40.64
N SER A 4 -28.47 18.71 41.96
CA SER A 4 -28.02 17.52 42.67
C SER A 4 -29.13 16.48 42.82
N SER A 5 -28.76 15.19 42.76
CA SER A 5 -29.69 14.06 43.04
C SER A 5 -30.92 13.96 42.11
N HIS A 6 -30.80 14.42 40.86
CA HIS A 6 -31.88 14.36 39.87
C HIS A 6 -31.75 13.19 38.88
N GLY A 7 -30.75 12.31 39.05
CA GLY A 7 -30.51 11.17 38.15
C GLY A 7 -30.00 11.60 36.77
N LEU A 8 -29.34 12.76 36.69
CA LEU A 8 -28.85 13.30 35.43
C LEU A 8 -27.75 12.43 34.83
N ARG A 9 -27.87 12.08 33.56
CA ARG A 9 -26.83 11.37 32.78
C ARG A 9 -25.95 12.30 31.96
N PHE A 10 -26.44 13.52 31.75
CA PHE A 10 -25.75 14.57 31.01
C PHE A 10 -25.86 15.89 31.78
N VAL A 11 -24.85 16.73 31.61
CA VAL A 11 -24.87 18.09 32.16
C VAL A 11 -25.92 18.90 31.38
N PRO A 12 -26.87 19.58 32.05
CA PRO A 12 -27.86 20.43 31.37
C PRO A 12 -27.18 21.63 30.70
N GLN A 13 -27.93 22.37 29.88
CA GLN A 13 -27.44 23.62 29.30
C GLN A 13 -27.08 24.62 30.41
N LEU A 14 -25.88 25.19 30.33
CA LEU A 14 -25.30 26.08 31.34
C LEU A 14 -25.15 27.50 30.77
N HIS A 15 -25.33 28.50 31.63
CA HIS A 15 -25.14 29.91 31.30
C HIS A 15 -23.87 30.46 31.98
N SER A 16 -23.21 31.44 31.36
CA SER A 16 -21.95 32.03 31.86
C SER A 16 -22.07 32.84 33.16
N SER A 17 -23.30 33.18 33.58
CA SER A 17 -23.59 33.89 34.83
C SER A 17 -23.60 32.98 36.07
N ILE A 18 -23.46 31.66 35.91
CA ILE A 18 -23.49 30.72 37.03
C ILE A 18 -22.23 30.87 37.88
N THR A 19 -22.42 31.13 39.17
CA THR A 19 -21.36 31.21 40.20
C THR A 19 -21.22 29.93 41.01
N GLU A 20 -22.32 29.20 41.19
CA GLU A 20 -22.35 27.94 41.94
C GLU A 20 -23.01 26.85 41.10
N LEU A 21 -22.36 25.70 40.95
CA LEU A 21 -22.85 24.55 40.20
C LEU A 21 -22.86 23.29 41.07
N LEU A 22 -24.05 22.82 41.44
CA LEU A 22 -24.22 21.60 42.24
C LEU A 22 -24.80 20.49 41.35
N LEU A 23 -23.99 19.49 41.03
CA LEU A 23 -24.32 18.33 40.18
C LEU A 23 -24.05 17.00 40.89
N GLN A 24 -23.82 17.02 42.20
CA GLN A 24 -23.48 15.84 42.97
C GLN A 24 -24.60 14.79 43.00
N ASN A 25 -24.23 13.54 43.21
CA ASN A 25 -25.14 12.39 43.35
C ASN A 25 -26.06 12.19 42.14
N ASN A 26 -25.54 12.38 40.93
CA ASN A 26 -26.23 12.08 39.69
C ASN A 26 -25.64 10.81 39.05
N LEU A 27 -25.98 10.56 37.78
CA LEU A 27 -25.54 9.40 37.00
C LEU A 27 -24.59 9.82 35.87
N LEU A 28 -23.81 10.89 36.08
CA LEU A 28 -22.84 11.35 35.10
C LEU A 28 -21.67 10.35 35.03
N THR A 29 -21.44 9.81 33.84
CA THR A 29 -20.28 8.93 33.58
C THR A 29 -19.11 9.69 32.96
N THR A 30 -19.39 10.80 32.27
CA THR A 30 -18.38 11.66 31.65
C THR A 30 -18.96 13.07 31.49
N ILE A 31 -18.13 14.03 31.06
CA ILE A 31 -18.56 15.38 30.72
C ILE A 31 -18.13 15.69 29.29
N THR A 32 -19.11 16.06 28.49
CA THR A 32 -18.89 16.44 27.10
C THR A 32 -17.92 17.63 27.02
N PRO A 33 -16.87 17.54 26.18
CA PRO A 33 -15.92 18.63 26.00
C PRO A 33 -16.59 19.97 25.71
N GLY A 34 -16.05 21.04 26.28
CA GLY A 34 -16.54 22.41 26.11
C GLY A 34 -17.71 22.83 26.99
N HIS A 35 -18.45 21.91 27.63
CA HIS A 35 -19.68 22.26 28.36
C HIS A 35 -19.45 23.13 29.60
N LEU A 36 -18.28 23.03 30.24
CA LEU A 36 -17.95 23.78 31.44
C LEU A 36 -17.07 25.01 31.15
N ASP A 37 -16.66 25.21 29.91
CA ASP A 37 -15.65 26.22 29.56
C ASP A 37 -16.20 27.65 29.63
N MET A 38 -17.50 27.81 29.43
CA MET A 38 -18.21 29.11 29.48
C MET A 38 -18.41 29.64 30.90
N LEU A 39 -18.11 28.84 31.93
CA LEU A 39 -18.38 29.14 33.34
C LEU A 39 -17.24 29.96 33.97
N HIS A 40 -16.95 31.14 33.42
CA HIS A 40 -15.82 31.97 33.89
C HIS A 40 -16.00 32.55 35.30
N ASN A 41 -17.25 32.70 35.78
CA ASN A 41 -17.58 33.26 37.09
C ASN A 41 -17.77 32.20 38.17
N LEU A 42 -17.43 30.94 37.88
CA LEU A 42 -17.66 29.82 38.79
C LEU A 42 -16.76 29.92 40.02
N GLN A 43 -17.37 29.92 41.20
CA GLN A 43 -16.71 29.99 42.50
C GLN A 43 -16.82 28.67 43.26
N LEU A 44 -17.93 27.95 43.06
CA LEU A 44 -18.19 26.67 43.70
C LEU A 44 -18.75 25.67 42.70
N ALA A 45 -18.15 24.49 42.64
CA ALA A 45 -18.63 23.37 41.86
C ALA A 45 -18.53 22.08 42.67
N ASN A 46 -19.61 21.29 42.66
CA ASN A 46 -19.61 19.97 43.26
C ASN A 46 -20.17 18.96 42.26
N LEU A 47 -19.32 18.02 41.83
CA LEU A 47 -19.69 16.95 40.91
C LEU A 47 -19.46 15.56 41.54
N SER A 48 -19.24 15.49 42.85
CA SER A 48 -18.98 14.25 43.58
C SER A 48 -20.18 13.29 43.58
N GLY A 49 -19.95 12.02 43.91
CA GLY A 49 -21.02 11.01 43.94
C GLY A 49 -21.61 10.65 42.57
N ASN A 50 -20.92 11.00 41.47
CA ASN A 50 -21.27 10.57 40.12
C ASN A 50 -20.41 9.35 39.70
N PRO A 51 -20.97 8.39 38.96
CA PRO A 51 -20.28 7.18 38.54
C PRO A 51 -19.36 7.40 37.33
N PHE A 52 -18.32 8.24 37.48
CA PHE A 52 -17.43 8.56 36.37
C PHE A 52 -16.69 7.32 35.82
N HIS A 53 -16.69 7.20 34.49
CA HIS A 53 -15.94 6.21 33.74
C HIS A 53 -14.65 6.85 33.25
N CYS A 54 -13.53 6.43 33.82
CA CYS A 54 -12.22 7.00 33.59
C CYS A 54 -11.50 6.28 32.44
N ASP A 55 -11.98 6.56 31.23
CA ASP A 55 -11.38 6.17 29.97
C ASP A 55 -10.87 7.41 29.22
N CYS A 56 -10.76 7.34 27.89
CA CYS A 56 -10.35 8.46 27.05
C CYS A 56 -11.32 9.64 27.05
N SER A 57 -12.60 9.40 27.31
CA SER A 57 -13.60 10.47 27.35
C SER A 57 -13.39 11.40 28.56
N ILE A 58 -12.75 10.93 29.63
CA ILE A 58 -12.56 11.71 30.87
C ILE A 58 -11.47 12.78 30.75
N LEU A 59 -10.65 12.74 29.69
CA LEU A 59 -9.49 13.62 29.51
C LEU A 59 -9.84 15.11 29.62
N TYR A 60 -10.93 15.52 29.00
CA TYR A 60 -11.43 16.89 29.09
C TYR A 60 -11.75 17.26 30.54
N PHE A 61 -12.50 16.41 31.24
CA PHE A 61 -12.93 16.68 32.60
C PHE A 61 -11.74 16.72 33.57
N ARG A 62 -10.79 15.79 33.44
CA ARG A 62 -9.52 15.83 34.16
C ARG A 62 -8.79 17.16 33.97
N GLN A 63 -8.67 17.61 32.71
CA GLN A 63 -7.98 18.85 32.41
C GLN A 63 -8.73 20.07 32.97
N TRP A 64 -10.06 20.06 32.92
CA TRP A 64 -10.88 21.09 33.53
C TRP A 64 -10.71 21.13 35.05
N LEU A 65 -10.74 19.97 35.74
CA LEU A 65 -10.50 19.88 37.19
C LEU A 65 -9.13 20.42 37.60
N ARG A 66 -8.07 20.10 36.85
CA ARG A 66 -6.71 20.61 37.12
C ARG A 66 -6.59 22.12 36.98
N ARG A 67 -7.37 22.74 36.10
CA ARG A 67 -7.34 24.20 35.85
C ARG A 67 -8.22 24.97 36.83
N ASN A 68 -9.32 24.37 37.30
CA ASN A 68 -10.34 25.05 38.09
C ASN A 68 -10.19 24.75 39.59
N LYS A 69 -10.00 25.79 40.40
CA LYS A 69 -9.89 25.67 41.86
C LYS A 69 -11.23 25.76 42.60
N ALA A 70 -12.32 26.00 41.88
CA ALA A 70 -13.68 26.14 42.42
C ALA A 70 -14.30 24.80 42.88
N ILE A 71 -13.55 23.70 42.88
CA ILE A 71 -14.07 22.36 43.18
C ILE A 71 -14.17 22.17 44.69
N SER A 72 -15.38 21.90 45.18
CA SER A 72 -15.63 21.68 46.62
C SER A 72 -15.19 20.29 47.10
N VAL A 73 -15.45 19.26 46.29
CA VAL A 73 -15.10 17.86 46.59
C VAL A 73 -14.56 17.24 45.31
N MET A 74 -13.36 16.66 45.38
CA MET A 74 -12.71 16.07 44.21
C MET A 74 -13.49 14.85 43.71
N PRO A 75 -13.95 14.84 42.44
CA PRO A 75 -14.58 13.67 41.86
C PRO A 75 -13.59 12.51 41.70
N VAL A 76 -14.08 11.30 41.90
CA VAL A 76 -13.30 10.06 41.77
C VAL A 76 -13.87 9.19 40.65
N CYS A 77 -13.04 8.31 40.11
CA CYS A 77 -13.46 7.29 39.18
C CYS A 77 -14.34 6.24 39.86
N ALA A 78 -15.42 5.82 39.20
CA ALA A 78 -16.20 4.64 39.60
C ALA A 78 -15.83 3.41 38.77
N SER A 79 -15.37 3.62 37.54
CA SER A 79 -14.93 2.57 36.62
C SER A 79 -13.81 3.10 35.72
N PRO A 80 -13.00 2.25 35.09
CA PRO A 80 -12.95 0.79 35.27
C PRO A 80 -12.41 0.40 36.66
N SER A 81 -12.48 -0.88 37.03
CA SER A 81 -12.19 -1.37 38.39
C SER A 81 -10.78 -1.00 38.89
N GLU A 82 -9.83 -0.92 37.97
CA GLU A 82 -8.42 -0.65 38.24
C GLU A 82 -8.18 0.81 38.68
N LEU A 83 -9.07 1.71 38.24
CA LEU A 83 -9.01 3.13 38.55
C LEU A 83 -10.06 3.56 39.57
N ALA A 84 -10.93 2.65 40.01
CA ALA A 84 -12.00 2.96 40.95
C ALA A 84 -11.46 3.64 42.23
N GLN A 85 -12.18 4.65 42.72
CA GLN A 85 -11.83 5.50 43.86
C GLN A 85 -10.59 6.38 43.68
N ARG A 86 -9.90 6.36 42.53
CA ARG A 86 -8.81 7.31 42.27
C ARG A 86 -9.39 8.69 41.91
N PRO A 87 -8.82 9.79 42.44
CA PRO A 87 -9.17 11.14 42.04
C PRO A 87 -8.92 11.36 40.55
N ILE A 88 -9.87 11.99 39.86
CA ILE A 88 -9.78 12.16 38.40
C ILE A 88 -8.61 13.08 38.02
N ASP A 89 -8.32 14.09 38.83
CA ASP A 89 -7.23 15.05 38.59
C ASP A 89 -5.83 14.43 38.79
N GLU A 90 -5.70 13.35 39.57
CA GLU A 90 -4.45 12.64 39.80
C GLU A 90 -4.11 11.60 38.73
N LEU A 91 -5.05 11.28 37.82
CA LEU A 91 -4.81 10.30 36.76
C LEU A 91 -3.64 10.71 35.85
N THR A 92 -2.72 9.79 35.63
CA THR A 92 -1.56 9.98 34.76
C THR A 92 -1.89 9.68 33.31
N ASP A 93 -1.03 10.10 32.38
CA ASP A 93 -1.20 9.73 30.97
C ASP A 93 -0.94 8.23 30.71
N ALA A 94 -0.21 7.55 31.60
CA ALA A 94 -0.04 6.10 31.55
C ALA A 94 -1.34 5.36 31.89
N ASP A 95 -2.10 5.86 32.88
CA ASP A 95 -3.42 5.34 33.24
C ASP A 95 -4.42 5.48 32.06
N LEU A 96 -4.20 6.46 31.17
CA LEU A 96 -5.01 6.75 29.97
C LEU A 96 -4.24 6.49 28.66
N SER A 97 -3.29 5.56 28.68
CA SER A 97 -2.36 5.31 27.56
C SER A 97 -3.07 4.90 26.27
N SER A 98 -4.24 4.28 26.34
CA SER A 98 -5.04 3.88 25.17
C SER A 98 -5.61 5.06 24.37
N CYS A 99 -5.54 6.29 24.90
CA CYS A 99 -6.20 7.47 24.36
C CYS A 99 -5.32 8.29 23.45
N VAL A 100 -4.01 8.06 23.53
CA VAL A 100 -3.04 8.57 22.57
C VAL A 100 -3.03 7.60 21.40
N SER A 101 -4.13 7.58 20.63
CA SER A 101 -4.07 7.06 19.28
C SER A 101 -3.12 7.97 18.53
N ASP A 102 -1.94 7.42 18.25
CA ASP A 102 -0.78 8.10 17.69
C ASP A 102 -1.06 8.51 16.23
N ASP A 103 -1.93 9.48 16.01
CA ASP A 103 -2.16 10.10 14.70
C ASP A 103 -0.91 10.85 14.22
N CYS A 104 0.11 11.04 15.08
CA CYS A 104 1.44 11.50 14.66
C CYS A 104 2.23 10.42 13.91
N SER A 105 2.06 9.13 14.26
CA SER A 105 2.74 8.00 13.62
C SER A 105 2.15 7.66 12.25
N GLY A 106 0.83 7.86 12.08
CA GLY A 106 0.15 7.58 10.81
C GLY A 106 0.71 8.38 9.64
N TRP A 107 0.99 9.67 9.83
CA TRP A 107 1.55 10.53 8.77
C TRP A 107 2.97 10.13 8.40
N VAL A 108 3.79 9.75 9.39
CA VAL A 108 5.17 9.31 9.18
C VAL A 108 5.21 7.97 8.44
N TYR A 109 4.38 7.00 8.84
CA TYR A 109 4.29 5.70 8.15
C TYR A 109 3.83 5.84 6.70
N ASN A 110 2.79 6.64 6.46
CA ASN A 110 2.29 6.90 5.11
C ASN A 110 3.35 7.61 4.24
N ALA A 111 4.09 8.57 4.82
CA ALA A 111 5.19 9.24 4.13
C ALA A 111 6.34 8.27 3.78
N ILE A 112 6.76 7.42 4.73
CA ILE A 112 7.81 6.41 4.50
C ILE A 112 7.37 5.42 3.41
N LEU A 113 6.13 4.92 3.48
CA LEU A 113 5.59 3.98 2.50
C LEU A 113 5.53 4.61 1.09
N CYS A 114 5.16 5.90 1.00
CA CYS A 114 5.17 6.64 -0.25
C CYS A 114 6.59 6.80 -0.83
N LEU A 115 7.59 7.11 0.00
CA LEU A 115 8.99 7.21 -0.43
C LEU A 115 9.52 5.87 -0.94
N MET A 116 9.23 4.77 -0.24
CA MET A 116 9.64 3.43 -0.64
C MET A 116 8.99 3.01 -1.97
N LEU A 117 7.70 3.31 -2.16
CA LEU A 117 6.99 3.04 -3.41
C LEU A 117 7.55 3.87 -4.57
N CYS A 118 7.79 5.16 -4.36
CA CYS A 118 8.38 6.06 -5.35
C CYS A 118 9.76 5.56 -5.80
N PHE A 119 10.59 5.11 -4.86
CA PHE A 119 11.91 4.55 -5.18
C PHE A 119 11.80 3.28 -6.02
N LEU A 120 10.91 2.35 -5.67
CA LEU A 120 10.68 1.12 -6.43
C LEU A 120 10.21 1.42 -7.87
N ILE A 121 9.26 2.34 -8.04
CA ILE A 121 8.79 2.78 -9.36
C ILE A 121 9.93 3.42 -10.14
N GLY A 122 10.74 4.27 -9.50
CA GLY A 122 11.93 4.88 -10.12
C GLY A 122 12.93 3.83 -10.63
N LEU A 123 13.22 2.80 -9.83
CA LEU A 123 14.08 1.68 -10.24
C LEU A 123 13.48 0.91 -11.43
N LEU A 124 12.18 0.61 -11.39
CA LEU A 124 11.50 -0.08 -12.49
C LEU A 124 11.57 0.74 -13.79
N LEU A 125 11.31 2.04 -13.72
CA LEU A 125 11.42 2.94 -14.87
C LEU A 125 12.85 3.04 -15.38
N TRP A 126 13.84 3.07 -14.49
CA TRP A 126 15.26 3.04 -14.86
C TRP A 126 15.65 1.74 -15.55
N CYS A 127 15.21 0.59 -15.05
CA CYS A 127 15.42 -0.71 -15.68
C CYS A 127 14.79 -0.77 -17.07
N VAL A 128 13.57 -0.26 -17.23
CA VAL A 128 12.90 -0.18 -18.54
C VAL A 128 13.67 0.74 -19.49
N GLN A 129 14.13 1.90 -19.02
CA GLN A 129 14.91 2.82 -19.84
C GLN A 129 16.26 2.22 -20.24
N LEU A 130 16.94 1.55 -19.31
CA LEU A 130 18.20 0.85 -19.57
C LEU A 130 17.99 -0.29 -20.57
N ALA A 131 16.89 -1.06 -20.44
CA ALA A 131 16.52 -2.10 -21.38
C ALA A 131 16.22 -1.53 -22.78
N ARG A 132 15.50 -0.41 -22.88
CA ARG A 132 15.26 0.27 -24.16
C ARG A 132 16.56 0.76 -24.79
N ASN A 133 17.46 1.31 -23.99
CA ASN A 133 18.77 1.76 -24.46
C ASN A 133 19.69 0.58 -24.85
N SER A 134 19.59 -0.57 -24.18
CA SER A 134 20.40 -1.76 -24.47
C SER A 134 19.85 -2.60 -25.62
N THR A 135 18.54 -2.59 -25.88
CA THR A 135 17.93 -3.22 -27.07
C THR A 135 18.45 -2.66 -28.40
N PHE A 136 19.19 -1.56 -28.37
CA PHE A 136 19.85 -0.96 -29.55
C PHE A 136 21.23 -1.57 -29.89
N ILE A 137 21.79 -2.49 -29.08
CA ILE A 137 23.10 -3.16 -29.33
C ILE A 137 22.94 -4.65 -29.62
N LEU A 138 21.84 -5.03 -30.30
CA LEU A 138 21.77 -6.30 -31.04
C LEU A 138 21.41 -5.97 -32.49
N GLY A 139 22.19 -5.05 -33.08
CA GLY A 139 22.26 -4.88 -34.52
C GLY A 139 22.97 -6.09 -35.11
N ILE A 140 22.23 -6.91 -35.83
CA ILE A 140 22.80 -7.91 -36.74
C ILE A 140 23.46 -7.09 -37.87
N ASP A 141 24.76 -6.77 -37.74
CA ASP A 141 25.56 -6.25 -38.86
C ASP A 141 25.88 -7.43 -39.78
N GLU A 142 24.94 -7.74 -40.68
CA GLU A 142 25.22 -8.63 -41.80
C GLU A 142 25.98 -7.84 -42.86
N ARG A 143 27.30 -7.70 -42.66
CA ARG A 143 28.22 -7.22 -43.68
C ARG A 143 29.07 -8.39 -44.16
N HIS A 144 28.53 -9.15 -45.11
CA HIS A 144 29.30 -10.10 -45.90
C HIS A 144 30.32 -9.35 -46.76
N THR A 145 31.54 -9.18 -46.27
CA THR A 145 32.71 -8.93 -47.12
C THR A 145 33.94 -9.62 -46.54
N GLY A 146 34.29 -10.75 -47.15
CA GLY A 146 35.65 -11.25 -47.31
C GLY A 146 36.43 -11.60 -46.05
N PHE A 147 36.44 -12.90 -45.69
CA PHE A 147 37.58 -13.51 -45.04
C PHE A 147 37.88 -14.85 -45.71
N GLU A 148 38.87 -14.82 -46.61
CA GLU A 148 39.59 -16.02 -47.05
C GLU A 148 40.17 -16.73 -45.82
N ALA A 149 39.93 -18.04 -45.73
CA ALA A 149 40.67 -18.91 -44.83
C ALA A 149 40.85 -20.28 -45.49
N GLU A 150 41.67 -20.36 -46.53
CA GLU A 150 42.26 -21.63 -46.95
C GLU A 150 43.63 -21.81 -46.30
N SER A 151 43.67 -22.48 -45.14
CA SER A 151 44.84 -23.26 -44.74
C SER A 151 44.47 -24.25 -43.65
N LEU A 152 44.41 -25.54 -43.98
CA LEU A 152 45.50 -26.48 -43.66
C LEU A 152 45.14 -27.92 -44.05
N ARG A 153 45.97 -28.44 -44.96
CA ARG A 153 46.32 -29.83 -45.30
C ARG A 153 45.65 -30.94 -44.45
N SER A 154 44.83 -31.77 -45.11
CA SER A 154 44.64 -33.17 -44.73
C SER A 154 45.20 -34.09 -45.83
N LEU A 155 45.84 -35.16 -45.38
CA LEU A 155 46.76 -36.02 -46.12
C LEU A 155 46.10 -36.80 -47.28
N LYS A 156 46.87 -36.98 -48.37
CA LYS A 156 46.62 -37.89 -49.49
C LYS A 156 46.21 -39.30 -49.03
N PRO A 157 45.37 -39.98 -49.83
CA PRO A 157 45.63 -41.37 -50.20
C PRO A 157 46.20 -41.48 -51.62
N LYS A 158 47.21 -42.34 -51.73
CA LYS A 158 48.03 -42.63 -52.91
C LYS A 158 47.36 -43.79 -53.69
N HIS A 159 47.16 -43.58 -54.99
CA HIS A 159 47.12 -44.58 -56.09
C HIS A 159 46.53 -45.98 -55.83
N ARG A 160 45.46 -46.33 -56.56
CA ARG A 160 45.26 -47.70 -57.06
C ARG A 160 44.81 -47.68 -58.53
N VAL A 161 45.42 -48.60 -59.27
CA VAL A 161 45.53 -48.72 -60.72
C VAL A 161 44.22 -49.13 -61.42
N ARG A 162 44.06 -48.72 -62.68
CA ARG A 162 42.94 -49.02 -63.61
C ARG A 162 43.14 -50.34 -64.36
N MET A 163 42.07 -51.16 -64.48
CA MET A 163 41.80 -52.21 -65.51
C MET A 163 40.40 -52.80 -65.22
N ARG A 164 39.48 -53.17 -66.13
CA ARG A 164 39.19 -53.01 -67.57
C ARG A 164 37.70 -53.41 -67.75
N CYS A 165 37.02 -52.91 -68.79
CA CYS A 165 35.61 -53.14 -69.12
C CYS A 165 35.22 -54.60 -69.49
N SER A 166 33.94 -54.92 -69.28
CA SER A 166 33.04 -55.70 -70.16
C SER A 166 31.61 -55.24 -69.81
N ILE A 167 30.98 -54.36 -70.59
CA ILE A 167 30.02 -54.65 -71.68
C ILE A 167 28.99 -55.72 -71.30
N GLY A 168 27.75 -55.28 -71.17
CA GLY A 168 26.54 -56.09 -71.07
C GLY A 168 25.37 -55.32 -70.45
N SER A 169 24.68 -54.52 -71.28
CA SER A 169 23.21 -54.23 -71.30
C SER A 169 22.42 -54.35 -69.97
N LEU A 170 21.52 -53.44 -69.57
CA LEU A 170 20.66 -52.48 -70.26
C LEU A 170 20.05 -51.53 -69.19
N SER A 171 19.66 -50.32 -69.61
CA SER A 171 18.88 -49.22 -69.00
C SER A 171 17.97 -49.39 -67.74
N PRO A 172 17.54 -48.26 -67.14
CA PRO A 172 17.47 -48.04 -65.69
C PRO A 172 16.04 -47.97 -65.11
N GLY A 173 15.99 -47.88 -63.78
CA GLY A 173 15.00 -47.07 -63.07
C GLY A 173 13.83 -47.86 -62.49
N ALA A 174 13.98 -48.28 -61.24
CA ALA A 174 12.86 -48.62 -60.37
C ALA A 174 12.62 -47.43 -59.46
N ASP A 175 11.43 -46.82 -59.51
CA ASP A 175 10.86 -46.02 -58.44
C ASP A 175 9.33 -46.09 -58.61
N ASP A 176 8.67 -46.85 -57.74
CA ASP A 176 7.21 -46.98 -57.64
C ASP A 176 6.73 -46.33 -56.34
N ILE A 177 5.98 -45.24 -56.54
CA ILE A 177 4.78 -44.74 -55.84
C ILE A 177 4.62 -45.00 -54.34
N ASP A 178 4.53 -43.90 -53.57
CA ASP A 178 3.44 -43.68 -52.62
C ASP A 178 3.25 -42.17 -52.32
N LYS A 179 2.00 -41.70 -52.28
CA LYS A 179 1.60 -40.31 -52.00
C LYS A 179 0.49 -40.35 -50.93
N PRO A 180 0.45 -39.41 -49.97
CA PRO A 180 -0.67 -38.44 -50.03
C PRO A 180 -0.35 -37.01 -49.53
N LEU A 181 -1.06 -36.05 -50.13
CA LEU A 181 -1.80 -34.90 -49.54
C LEU A 181 -1.14 -34.17 -48.34
N LEU A 182 -0.77 -32.89 -48.42
CA LEU A 182 -1.65 -31.75 -48.61
C LEU A 182 -0.91 -30.62 -49.35
N ASN A 183 -1.52 -30.14 -50.43
CA ASN A 183 -1.28 -28.80 -50.97
C ASN A 183 -2.11 -27.82 -50.14
N MET A 184 -1.52 -26.72 -49.69
CA MET A 184 -2.26 -25.50 -49.34
C MET A 184 -1.39 -24.29 -49.66
N ASP A 185 -1.13 -24.07 -50.95
CA ASP A 185 -1.28 -22.72 -51.47
C ASP A 185 -2.77 -22.41 -51.45
N ILE A 186 -3.19 -21.41 -50.66
CA ILE A 186 -4.30 -20.47 -50.92
C ILE A 186 -4.21 -19.39 -49.82
N LEU A 187 -3.70 -18.24 -50.25
CA LEU A 187 -4.34 -16.92 -50.17
C LEU A 187 -4.74 -16.35 -48.78
N PRO A 188 -4.83 -15.02 -48.67
CA PRO A 188 -3.97 -14.19 -47.87
C PRO A 188 -4.92 -13.32 -47.03
N GLN A 189 -5.82 -13.96 -46.28
CA GLN A 189 -7.01 -13.27 -45.74
C GLN A 189 -6.91 -12.93 -44.25
N ILE A 190 -5.81 -13.31 -43.59
CA ILE A 190 -5.62 -13.03 -42.14
C ILE A 190 -4.66 -11.86 -41.89
N LEU A 191 -3.78 -11.53 -42.84
CA LEU A 191 -2.79 -10.45 -42.64
C LEU A 191 -3.40 -9.04 -42.75
N ASP A 192 -4.58 -8.90 -43.37
CA ASP A 192 -5.27 -7.62 -43.50
C ASP A 192 -6.13 -7.26 -42.27
N VAL A 193 -6.34 -8.20 -41.34
CA VAL A 193 -7.03 -7.94 -40.06
C VAL A 193 -6.05 -7.47 -38.98
N LEU A 194 -4.80 -7.95 -39.00
CA LEU A 194 -3.77 -7.56 -38.02
C LEU A 194 -3.15 -6.18 -38.26
N HIS A 195 -3.30 -5.62 -39.47
CA HIS A 195 -2.73 -4.31 -39.79
C HIS A 195 -3.55 -3.13 -39.23
N LYS A 196 -4.78 -3.36 -38.75
CA LYS A 196 -5.67 -2.30 -38.25
C LYS A 196 -5.53 -1.99 -36.75
N GLN A 197 -4.78 -2.79 -35.99
CA GLN A 197 -4.72 -2.63 -34.52
C GLN A 197 -3.39 -2.13 -33.95
N HIS A 198 -2.31 -2.02 -34.75
CA HIS A 198 -1.01 -1.59 -34.22
C HIS A 198 -0.33 -0.40 -34.90
N ASN A 199 -0.91 0.18 -35.95
CA ASN A 199 -0.41 1.43 -36.57
C ASN A 199 1.12 1.44 -36.82
N ILE A 200 1.66 0.32 -37.28
CA ILE A 200 3.09 0.18 -37.60
C ILE A 200 3.24 0.38 -39.11
N LYS A 201 3.85 1.49 -39.52
CA LYS A 201 4.29 1.69 -40.91
C LYS A 201 5.68 1.08 -41.08
N ILE A 202 5.74 -0.08 -41.72
CA ILE A 202 7.02 -0.62 -42.21
C ILE A 202 7.23 -0.06 -43.62
N LYS A 203 8.36 0.62 -43.82
CA LYS A 203 8.82 1.03 -45.14
C LYS A 203 9.85 0.00 -45.61
N VAL A 204 9.48 -0.78 -46.61
CA VAL A 204 10.36 -1.72 -47.32
C VAL A 204 11.13 -0.92 -48.39
N PRO A 205 12.42 -1.23 -48.63
CA PRO A 205 13.34 -0.47 -49.49
C PRO A 205 12.83 -0.16 -50.90
#